data_AF-X1AKZ5-F1
#
_entry.id   AF-X1AKZ5-F1
#
_cell.length_a   1.000
_cell.length_b   1.000
_cell.length_c   1.000
_cell.angle_alpha   90.00
_cell.angle_beta   90.00
_cell.angle_gamma   90.00
#
_symmetry.space_group_name_H-M   'P 1'
#
loop_
_entity.id
_entity.type
_entity.pdbx_description
1 polymer ?
#
loop_
_entity_poly.entity_id
_entity_poly.type
_entity_poly.pdbx_seq_one_letter_code
_entity_poly.pdbx_strand_id
1 'polypeptide(L)'
;REMGADFIIAVNTITDRSKSLKPVSKKPNIFSVIMQTIHIVAYQSLKSSLTGADVVIEPQVASIGYFDFHRAQECILQGELAAQNSISAIKRKLEA
;
A
#
# COMPACT_ATOMS: atom_id res chain seq x y z
N ARG A 1 -1.79 9.80 15.92
CA ARG A 1 -2.55 10.33 17.07
C ARG A 1 -1.62 11.10 18.02
N GLU A 2 -0.40 10.60 18.27
CA GLU A 2 0.64 11.31 19.04
C GLU A 2 0.91 12.75 18.54
N MET A 3 0.78 13.00 17.23
CA MET A 3 0.89 14.34 16.63
C MET A 3 -0.38 15.21 16.75
N GLY A 4 -1.37 14.83 17.57
CA GLY A 4 -2.60 15.60 17.78
C GLY A 4 -3.70 15.44 16.72
N ALA A 5 -3.59 14.44 15.83
CA ALA A 5 -4.65 14.15 14.87
C ALA A 5 -5.85 13.46 15.53
N ASP A 6 -7.04 14.04 15.37
CA ASP A 6 -8.32 13.49 15.84
C ASP A 6 -8.83 12.36 14.95
N PHE A 7 -8.53 12.43 13.65
CA PHE A 7 -8.93 11.49 12.62
C PHE A 7 -7.73 11.10 11.75
N ILE A 8 -7.57 9.82 11.47
CA ILE A 8 -6.44 9.27 10.73
C ILE A 8 -6.93 8.49 9.51
N ILE A 9 -6.46 8.92 8.35
CA ILE A 9 -6.60 8.18 7.10
C ILE A 9 -5.22 7.59 6.78
N ALA A 10 -5.13 6.27 6.74
CA ALA A 10 -3.93 5.57 6.29
C ALA A 10 -4.08 5.15 4.83
N VAL A 11 -2.99 5.22 4.07
CA VAL A 11 -2.92 4.71 2.70
C VAL A 11 -1.90 3.57 2.65
N ASN A 12 -2.37 2.36 2.38
CA ASN A 12 -1.50 1.19 2.26
C ASN A 12 -1.17 0.94 0.77
N THR A 13 0.09 1.19 0.39
CA THR A 13 0.62 0.85 -0.94
C THR A 13 1.39 -0.47 -0.95
N ILE A 14 1.65 -1.04 0.23
CA ILE A 14 2.35 -2.31 0.36
C ILE A 14 1.35 -3.43 0.12
N THR A 15 1.40 -3.95 -1.09
CA THR A 15 0.58 -5.08 -1.50
C THR A 15 1.20 -6.38 -1.03
N ASP A 16 0.35 -7.35 -0.69
CA ASP A 16 0.78 -8.71 -0.42
C ASP A 16 1.28 -9.35 -1.72
N ARG A 17 2.59 -9.22 -1.97
CA ARG A 17 3.23 -9.80 -3.14
C ARG A 17 3.34 -11.32 -3.06
N SER A 18 3.05 -11.95 -1.92
CA SER A 18 3.08 -13.42 -1.80
C SER A 18 2.10 -14.10 -2.76
N LYS A 19 0.99 -13.43 -3.11
CA LYS A 19 0.00 -13.91 -4.08
C LYS A 19 0.37 -13.66 -5.55
N SER A 20 1.27 -12.70 -5.82
CA SER A 20 1.71 -12.31 -7.16
C SER A 20 3.10 -12.85 -7.54
N LEU A 21 3.74 -13.61 -6.66
CA LEU A 21 4.90 -14.43 -7.01
C LEU A 21 4.46 -15.57 -7.93
N LYS A 22 4.12 -15.24 -9.19
CA LYS A 22 4.37 -16.21 -10.26
C LYS A 22 5.84 -16.61 -10.10
N PRO A 23 6.17 -17.90 -9.99
CA PRO A 23 7.54 -18.33 -9.80
C PRO A 23 8.33 -17.83 -11.01
N VAL A 24 9.07 -16.73 -10.84
CA VAL A 24 10.04 -16.31 -11.82
C VAL A 24 11.07 -17.41 -11.77
N SER A 25 11.10 -18.24 -12.81
CA SER A 25 12.02 -19.36 -13.03
C SER A 25 13.49 -18.95 -13.13
N LYS A 26 13.86 -17.76 -12.63
CA LYS A 26 15.23 -17.26 -12.58
C LYS A 26 15.70 -17.37 -11.14
N LYS A 27 16.82 -18.08 -10.96
CA LYS A 27 17.55 -18.18 -9.68
C LYS A 27 17.54 -16.82 -8.97
N PRO A 28 17.26 -16.77 -7.65
CA PRO A 28 17.26 -15.52 -6.91
C PRO A 28 18.61 -14.82 -7.10
N ASN A 29 18.57 -13.59 -7.59
CA ASN A 29 19.75 -12.72 -7.65
C ASN A 29 19.81 -11.87 -6.36
N ILE A 30 21.00 -11.40 -6.00
CA ILE A 30 21.22 -10.63 -4.76
C ILE A 30 20.26 -9.43 -4.65
N PHE A 31 19.96 -8.78 -5.77
CA PHE A 31 19.04 -7.65 -5.83
C PHE A 31 17.60 -8.03 -5.47
N SER A 32 17.11 -9.16 -5.98
CA SER A 32 15.77 -9.69 -5.66
C SER A 32 15.65 -10.07 -4.18
N VAL A 33 16.73 -10.59 -3.58
CA VAL A 33 16.79 -10.90 -2.15
C VAL A 33 16.72 -9.62 -1.33
N ILE A 34 17.51 -8.59 -1.66
CA ILE A 34 17.49 -7.30 -0.97
C ILE A 34 16.09 -6.67 -1.05
N MET A 35 15.47 -6.64 -2.23
CA MET A 35 14.14 -6.06 -2.41
C MET A 35 13.07 -6.84 -1.65
N GLN A 36 13.16 -8.18 -1.61
CA GLN A 36 12.26 -9.00 -0.82
C GLN A 36 12.43 -8.75 0.68
N THR A 37 13.65 -8.60 1.17
CA THR A 37 13.94 -8.25 2.58
C THR A 37 13.33 -6.90 2.94
N ILE A 38 13.52 -5.88 2.10
CA ILE A 38 12.91 -4.55 2.30
C ILE A 38 11.38 -4.67 2.37
N HIS A 39 10.77 -5.43 1.45
CA HIS A 39 9.32 -5.66 1.46
C HIS A 39 8.82 -6.33 2.73
N ILE A 40 9.52 -7.38 3.22
CA ILE A 40 9.15 -8.10 4.45
C ILE A 40 9.17 -7.16 5.65
N VAL A 41 10.24 -6.38 5.81
CA VAL A 41 10.38 -5.44 6.93
C VAL A 41 9.29 -4.38 6.88
N ALA A 42 9.06 -3.79 5.70
CA ALA A 42 8.02 -2.79 5.53
C ALA A 42 6.60 -3.35 5.81
N TYR A 43 6.32 -4.57 5.36
CA TYR A 43 5.04 -5.24 5.59
C TYR A 43 4.80 -5.58 7.06
N GLN A 44 5.83 -5.96 7.82
CA GLN A 44 5.71 -6.18 9.26
C GLN A 44 5.35 -4.88 10.00
N SER A 45 5.99 -3.76 9.66
CA SER A 45 5.70 -2.45 10.26
C SER A 45 4.27 -1.96 9.94
N LEU A 46 3.76 -2.30 8.76
CA LEU A 46 2.42 -1.88 8.32
C LEU A 46 1.30 -2.32 9.28
N LYS A 47 1.37 -3.55 9.81
CA LYS A 47 0.32 -4.08 10.71
C LYS A 47 0.11 -3.17 11.94
N SER A 48 1.20 -2.70 12.52
CA SER A 48 1.16 -1.79 13.67
C SER A 48 0.67 -0.40 13.25
N SER A 49 1.10 0.11 12.10
CA SER A 49 0.71 1.43 11.61
C SER A 49 -0.77 1.54 11.25
N LEU A 50 -1.38 0.48 10.73
CA LEU A 50 -2.80 0.49 10.32
C LEU A 50 -3.78 0.39 11.49
N THR A 51 -3.36 -0.17 12.62
CA THR A 51 -4.25 -0.40 13.78
C THR A 51 -4.82 0.91 14.36
N GLY A 52 -4.11 2.04 14.19
CA GLY A 52 -4.55 3.35 14.68
C GLY A 52 -5.34 4.18 13.68
N ALA A 53 -5.64 3.67 12.48
CA ALA A 53 -6.31 4.42 11.42
C ALA A 53 -7.83 4.27 11.50
N ASP A 54 -8.54 5.38 11.34
CA ASP A 54 -10.00 5.40 11.28
C ASP A 54 -10.49 4.94 9.90
N VAL A 55 -9.76 5.25 8.84
CA VAL A 55 -9.99 4.75 7.48
C VAL A 55 -8.68 4.28 6.87
N VAL A 56 -8.70 3.13 6.20
CA VAL A 56 -7.57 2.61 5.42
C VAL A 56 -7.96 2.58 3.94
N ILE A 57 -7.14 3.21 3.10
CA ILE A 57 -7.28 3.20 1.64
C ILE A 57 -6.21 2.28 1.07
N GLU A 58 -6.61 1.32 0.22
CA GLU A 58 -5.70 0.34 -0.39
C GLU A 58 -5.79 0.43 -1.93
N PRO A 59 -4.92 1.22 -2.58
CA PRO A 59 -4.87 1.31 -4.04
C PRO A 59 -4.44 -0.01 -4.70
N GLN A 60 -5.02 -0.34 -5.86
CA GLN A 60 -4.69 -1.57 -6.60
C GLN A 60 -3.39 -1.44 -7.42
N VAL A 61 -2.25 -1.34 -6.75
CA VAL A 61 -0.93 -1.14 -7.38
C VAL A 61 -0.07 -2.41 -7.42
N ALA A 62 -0.63 -3.58 -7.11
CA ALA A 62 0.12 -4.84 -7.00
C ALA A 62 0.79 -5.29 -8.31
N SER A 63 0.24 -4.87 -9.46
CA SER A 63 0.79 -5.18 -10.78
C SER A 63 1.96 -4.27 -11.17
N ILE A 64 2.21 -3.18 -10.43
CA ILE A 64 3.22 -2.16 -10.73
C ILE A 64 4.48 -2.47 -9.92
N GLY A 65 5.59 -2.74 -10.63
CA GLY A 65 6.88 -3.02 -10.03
C GLY A 65 7.48 -1.80 -9.33
N TYR A 66 8.41 -2.02 -8.40
CA TYR A 66 9.10 -0.93 -7.68
C TYR A 66 9.86 0.03 -8.60
N PHE A 67 10.23 -0.42 -9.80
CA PHE A 67 11.04 0.31 -10.77
C PHE A 67 10.26 0.65 -12.05
N ASP A 68 8.94 0.43 -12.08
CA ASP A 68 8.08 0.69 -13.24
C ASP A 68 7.73 2.19 -13.33
N PHE A 69 8.74 3.07 -13.36
CA PHE A 69 8.53 4.52 -13.40
C PHE A 69 7.74 4.98 -14.64
N HIS A 70 7.82 4.22 -15.73
CA HIS A 70 7.03 4.45 -16.94
C HIS A 70 5.51 4.26 -16.74
N ARG A 71 5.09 3.60 -15.65
CA ARG A 71 3.67 3.38 -15.27
C ARG A 71 3.22 4.32 -14.15
N ALA A 72 3.93 5.43 -13.93
CA ALA A 72 3.60 6.39 -12.89
C ALA A 72 2.15 6.90 -13.00
N GLN A 73 1.68 7.24 -14.20
CA GLN A 73 0.30 7.70 -14.42
C GLN A 73 -0.73 6.64 -14.02
N GLU A 74 -0.49 5.37 -14.34
CA GLU A 74 -1.35 4.25 -13.93
C GLU A 74 -1.40 4.14 -12.40
N CYS A 75 -0.24 4.23 -11.74
CA CYS A 75 -0.13 4.19 -10.29
C CYS A 75 -0.94 5.32 -9.61
N ILE A 76 -0.79 6.55 -10.12
CA ILE A 76 -1.52 7.72 -9.63
C ILE A 76 -3.02 7.52 -9.78
N LEU A 77 -3.48 7.06 -10.95
CA LEU A 77 -4.89 6.79 -11.21
C LEU A 77 -5.47 5.76 -10.23
N GLN A 78 -4.74 4.68 -9.92
CA GLN A 78 -5.19 3.71 -8.91
C GLN A 78 -5.36 4.33 -7.52
N GLY A 79 -4.49 5.27 -7.16
CA GLY A 79 -4.60 6.06 -5.93
C GLY A 79 -5.85 6.95 -5.93
N GLU A 80 -6.09 7.66 -7.03
CA GLU A 80 -7.27 8.53 -7.19
C GLU A 80 -8.57 7.74 -7.07
N LEU A 81 -8.68 6.62 -7.78
CA LEU A 81 -9.87 5.76 -7.75
C LEU A 81 -10.12 5.21 -6.34
N ALA A 82 -9.08 4.72 -5.67
CA ALA A 82 -9.21 4.18 -4.31
C ALA A 82 -9.64 5.28 -3.30
N ALA A 83 -9.10 6.49 -3.44
CA ALA A 83 -9.49 7.63 -2.63
C ALA A 83 -10.94 8.05 -2.89
N GLN A 84 -11.35 8.18 -4.15
CA GLN A 84 -12.72 8.53 -4.54
C GLN A 84 -13.75 7.55 -3.97
N ASN A 85 -13.47 6.24 -4.07
CA ASN A 85 -14.33 5.19 -3.53
C ASN A 85 -14.45 5.23 -2.00
N SER A 86 -13.46 5.83 -1.32
CA SER A 86 -13.42 5.92 0.14
C SER A 86 -14.11 7.18 0.69
N ILE A 87 -14.42 8.19 -0.15
CA ILE A 87 -14.99 9.48 0.28
C ILE A 87 -16.26 9.28 1.13
N SER A 88 -17.18 8.43 0.70
CA SER A 88 -18.45 8.21 1.41
C SER A 88 -18.25 7.52 2.77
N ALA A 89 -17.21 6.70 2.92
CA ALA A 89 -16.86 6.09 4.20
C ALA A 89 -16.18 7.10 5.12
N ILE A 90 -15.28 7.94 4.58
CA ILE A 90 -14.60 9.01 5.31
C ILE A 90 -15.62 10.00 5.88
N LYS A 91 -16.54 10.52 5.05
CA LYS A 91 -17.59 11.45 5.51
C LYS A 91 -18.42 10.87 6.66
N ARG A 92 -18.89 9.62 6.50
CA ARG A 92 -19.66 8.93 7.55
C ARG A 92 -18.91 8.82 8.87
N LYS A 93 -17.60 8.59 8.83
CA LYS A 93 -16.79 8.47 10.06
C LYS A 93 -16.36 9.81 10.65
N LEU A 94 -16.42 10.91 9.87
CA LEU A 94 -16.16 12.27 10.37
C LEU A 94 -17.40 12.88 11.04
N GLU A 95 -18.59 12.47 10.63
CA GLU A 95 -19.87 12.95 11.16
C GLU A 95 -20.37 12.17 12.40
N ALA A 96 -19.73 11.04 12.72
CA ALA A 96 -20.03 10.17 13.85
C ALA A 96 -19.19 10.52 15.08
#